data_AF-A0A918EQ53-F1
#
_entry.id   AF-A0A918EQ53-F1
#
_cell.length_a   1.000
_cell.length_b   1.000
_cell.length_c   1.000
_cell.angle_alpha   90.00
_cell.angle_beta   90.00
_cell.angle_gamma   90.00
#
_symmetry.space_group_name_H-M   'P 1'
#
loop_
_entity.id
_entity.type
_entity.pdbx_description
1 polymer ?
#
loop_
_entity_poly.entity_id
_entity_poly.type
_entity_poly.pdbx_seq_one_letter_code
_entity_poly.pdbx_strand_id
1 'polypeptide(L)'
;MIWINGVRMTVHDVVTIPGAGSWAKDEVVRDYLSEDELKHHLQRTTDHIGTIPEDGTWVRFQPTGLNLIAEQHNHLRLEYLVRLLGITSFIDESLISENLADNSELRAAYSREIAGHFEGLGLRVPPGEVHKFGAESVFPKIGAPLPVLDDLLKDTASLPELRTGGNYIGITARYALALAWGYAKDIVAGRQSVVIKDLPKPVTDAEAEVKGVALAHWDVLENLITGIPVGAYLGDHLADDDARIPALREFCAAVVNALSVRAVNDVRLSLTARQDLKQPSARNKTTLSRLFLAWRDAHLANNLLIAFRNRVRYAGMGAHHVATLISKKLVPADVAVYDLRPADAEELASLHTATTLQSMIEHTATLRSMA
;
A
#
# COMPACT_ATOMS: atom_id res chain seq x y z
N MET A 1 26.46 2.40 -21.67
CA MET A 1 26.21 2.85 -23.03
C MET A 1 25.15 3.95 -22.99
N ILE A 2 25.37 5.06 -23.69
CA ILE A 2 24.38 6.15 -23.80
C ILE A 2 23.70 6.07 -25.16
N TRP A 3 22.38 6.22 -25.16
CA TRP A 3 21.56 6.46 -26.32
C TRP A 3 20.78 7.75 -26.13
N ILE A 4 20.57 8.51 -27.21
CA ILE A 4 19.69 9.68 -27.22
C ILE A 4 18.70 9.48 -28.36
N ASN A 5 17.42 9.37 -28.01
CA ASN A 5 16.31 9.18 -28.92
C ASN A 5 16.56 8.01 -29.90
N GLY A 6 17.00 6.86 -29.36
CA GLY A 6 17.30 5.68 -30.16
C GLY A 6 18.60 5.74 -30.97
N VAL A 7 19.45 6.76 -30.77
CA VAL A 7 20.78 6.85 -31.42
C VAL A 7 21.89 6.61 -30.39
N ARG A 8 22.80 5.67 -30.67
CA ARG A 8 23.94 5.38 -29.78
C ARG A 8 24.95 6.52 -29.81
N MET A 9 25.30 7.03 -28.64
CA MET A 9 26.31 8.07 -28.47
C MET A 9 27.70 7.45 -28.25
N THR A 10 28.71 8.01 -28.92
CA THR A 10 30.13 7.72 -28.68
C THR A 10 30.72 8.67 -27.65
N VAL A 11 31.94 8.39 -27.23
CA VAL A 11 32.71 9.26 -26.31
C VAL A 11 32.95 10.64 -26.92
N HIS A 12 33.11 10.72 -28.24
CA HIS A 12 33.28 11.98 -28.95
C HIS A 12 31.99 12.80 -28.95
N ASP A 13 30.83 12.15 -29.08
CA ASP A 13 29.53 12.82 -29.12
C ASP A 13 29.18 13.47 -27.77
N VAL A 14 29.65 12.90 -26.66
CA VAL A 14 29.35 13.38 -25.30
C VAL A 14 30.51 14.12 -24.62
N VAL A 15 31.56 14.48 -25.37
CA VAL A 15 32.79 15.08 -24.81
C VAL A 15 32.52 16.41 -24.07
N THR A 16 31.46 17.12 -24.47
CA THR A 16 31.03 18.38 -23.87
C THR A 16 30.11 18.21 -22.67
N ILE A 17 29.72 16.97 -22.32
CA ILE A 17 28.79 16.65 -21.24
C ILE A 17 29.59 16.04 -20.07
N PRO A 18 29.86 16.80 -18.99
CA PRO A 18 30.66 16.32 -17.87
C PRO A 18 30.07 15.04 -17.26
N GLY A 19 30.92 14.02 -17.08
CA GLY A 19 30.51 12.72 -16.50
C GLY A 19 29.92 11.70 -17.48
N ALA A 20 29.54 12.10 -18.70
CA ALA A 20 28.96 11.19 -19.68
C ALA A 20 29.99 10.22 -20.32
N GLY A 21 31.26 10.60 -20.34
CA GLY A 21 32.31 9.85 -21.05
C GLY A 21 32.53 8.41 -20.55
N SER A 22 32.38 8.15 -19.25
CA SER A 22 32.44 6.78 -18.70
C SER A 22 31.20 5.98 -19.05
N TRP A 23 30.02 6.61 -19.03
CA TRP A 23 28.75 5.95 -19.35
C TRP A 23 28.61 5.62 -20.83
N ALA A 24 29.21 6.40 -21.72
CA ALA A 24 29.26 6.08 -23.15
C ALA A 24 30.01 4.75 -23.44
N LYS A 25 30.90 4.34 -22.53
CA LYS A 25 31.75 3.15 -22.67
C LYS A 25 31.25 1.91 -21.90
N ASP A 26 30.40 2.08 -20.89
CA ASP A 26 29.94 0.94 -20.08
C ASP A 26 28.87 0.10 -20.81
N GLU A 27 28.49 -1.03 -20.19
CA GLU A 27 27.54 -2.00 -20.76
C GLU A 27 26.08 -1.66 -20.45
N VAL A 28 25.80 -0.79 -19.49
CA VAL A 28 24.44 -0.44 -19.07
C VAL A 28 23.78 0.45 -20.12
N VAL A 29 22.73 -0.03 -20.78
CA VAL A 29 22.01 0.72 -21.81
C VAL A 29 21.10 1.77 -21.17
N ARG A 30 21.40 3.05 -21.42
CA ARG A 30 20.60 4.19 -20.95
C ARG A 30 20.15 4.99 -22.17
N ASP A 31 18.87 4.98 -22.46
CA ASP A 31 18.29 5.75 -23.56
C ASP A 31 17.60 7.00 -23.03
N TYR A 32 18.05 8.17 -23.46
CA TYR A 32 17.59 9.51 -23.08
C TYR A 32 16.70 10.10 -24.18
N LEU A 33 15.65 10.85 -23.86
CA LEU A 33 14.83 11.51 -24.89
C LEU A 33 15.58 12.67 -25.54
N SER A 34 16.53 13.27 -24.81
CA SER A 34 17.33 14.39 -25.27
C SER A 34 18.65 14.48 -24.53
N GLU A 35 19.57 15.27 -25.05
CA GLU A 35 20.82 15.62 -24.38
C GLU A 35 20.58 16.34 -23.05
N ASP A 36 19.53 17.18 -22.98
CA ASP A 36 19.17 17.89 -21.75
C ASP A 36 18.69 16.94 -20.66
N GLU A 37 17.96 15.88 -21.00
CA GLU A 37 17.58 14.86 -20.03
C GLU A 37 18.80 14.11 -19.49
N LEU A 38 19.76 13.76 -20.35
CA LEU A 38 21.05 13.19 -19.94
C LEU A 38 21.80 14.13 -18.97
N LYS A 39 21.89 15.42 -19.30
CA LYS A 39 22.53 16.43 -18.45
C LYS A 39 21.87 16.53 -17.08
N HIS A 40 20.54 16.63 -17.04
CA HIS A 40 19.80 16.71 -15.79
C HIS A 40 19.94 15.43 -14.95
N HIS A 41 19.98 14.26 -15.59
CA HIS A 41 20.24 13.00 -14.88
C HIS A 41 21.63 12.98 -14.24
N LEU A 42 22.67 13.33 -15.00
CA LEU A 42 24.05 13.39 -14.50
C LEU A 42 24.21 14.39 -13.35
N GLN A 43 23.44 15.48 -13.39
CA GLN A 43 23.41 16.50 -12.34
C GLN A 43 22.48 16.13 -11.15
N ARG A 44 21.79 14.99 -11.22
CA ARG A 44 20.80 14.54 -10.23
C ARG A 44 19.68 15.56 -9.99
N THR A 45 19.23 16.22 -11.06
CA THR A 45 18.15 17.22 -11.02
C THR A 45 16.83 16.67 -11.57
N THR A 46 16.77 15.39 -11.90
CA THR A 46 15.56 14.66 -12.31
C THR A 46 15.16 13.65 -11.24
N ASP A 47 13.86 13.39 -11.11
CA ASP A 47 13.32 12.38 -10.20
C ASP A 47 12.70 11.16 -10.91
N HIS A 48 12.78 11.08 -12.24
CA HIS A 48 12.05 10.11 -13.07
C HIS A 48 12.94 9.11 -13.83
N ILE A 49 14.24 9.14 -13.61
CA ILE A 49 15.22 8.28 -14.26
C ILE A 49 16.33 7.87 -13.29
N GLY A 50 16.77 6.62 -13.39
CA GLY A 50 17.81 6.08 -12.52
C GLY A 50 18.24 4.66 -12.87
N THR A 51 19.08 4.07 -12.03
CA THR A 51 19.66 2.74 -12.23
C THR A 51 19.56 1.90 -10.95
N ILE A 52 18.84 0.77 -11.00
CA ILE A 52 18.70 -0.16 -9.87
C ILE A 52 20.09 -0.61 -9.41
N PRO A 53 20.49 -0.39 -8.15
CA PRO A 53 21.86 -0.65 -7.70
C PRO A 53 22.29 -2.12 -7.74
N GLU A 54 21.34 -3.04 -7.55
CA GLU A 54 21.59 -4.47 -7.43
C GLU A 54 22.03 -5.13 -8.75
N ASP A 55 21.45 -4.72 -9.87
CA ASP A 55 21.65 -5.35 -11.18
C ASP A 55 22.05 -4.36 -12.29
N GLY A 56 22.04 -3.05 -12.01
CA GLY A 56 22.36 -2.02 -12.99
C GLY A 56 21.23 -1.72 -13.97
N THR A 57 20.00 -2.20 -13.72
CA THR A 57 18.85 -1.99 -14.61
C THR A 57 18.48 -0.50 -14.70
N TRP A 58 18.44 0.02 -15.93
CA TRP A 58 17.98 1.38 -16.23
C TRP A 58 16.46 1.47 -16.14
N VAL A 59 15.95 2.47 -15.41
CA VAL A 59 14.52 2.73 -15.28
C VAL A 59 14.18 4.17 -15.70
N ARG A 60 13.04 4.33 -16.37
CA ARG A 60 12.44 5.62 -16.72
C ARG A 60 10.94 5.61 -16.44
N PHE A 61 10.50 6.62 -15.70
CA PHE A 61 9.10 6.97 -15.45
C PHE A 61 8.70 8.20 -16.27
N GLN A 62 7.39 8.53 -16.31
CA GLN A 62 6.95 9.74 -17.00
C GLN A 62 7.48 10.99 -16.29
N PRO A 63 8.08 11.94 -17.03
CA PRO A 63 8.65 13.17 -16.48
C PRO A 63 7.59 14.13 -15.94
N THR A 64 6.32 13.92 -16.28
CA THR A 64 5.19 14.73 -15.83
C THR A 64 4.01 13.87 -15.43
N GLY A 65 3.10 14.43 -14.63
CA GLY A 65 1.94 13.69 -14.13
C GLY A 65 2.30 12.77 -12.96
N LEU A 66 1.37 11.88 -12.65
CA LEU A 66 1.49 10.89 -11.58
C LEU A 66 1.90 9.55 -12.20
N ASN A 67 2.95 8.94 -11.64
CA ASN A 67 3.38 7.59 -11.94
C ASN A 67 2.79 6.65 -10.89
N LEU A 68 1.85 5.80 -11.30
CA LEU A 68 1.27 4.76 -10.48
C LEU A 68 2.09 3.48 -10.66
N ILE A 69 2.68 3.00 -9.58
CA ILE A 69 3.59 1.86 -9.55
C ILE A 69 2.85 0.68 -8.93
N ALA A 70 2.57 -0.33 -9.75
CA ALA A 70 1.98 -1.59 -9.32
C ALA A 70 3.09 -2.49 -8.76
N GLU A 71 3.22 -2.47 -7.44
CA GLU A 71 4.26 -3.16 -6.71
C GLU A 71 3.82 -4.57 -6.33
N GLN A 72 4.79 -5.49 -6.39
CA GLN A 72 4.72 -6.75 -5.71
C GLN A 72 5.68 -6.67 -4.52
N HIS A 73 5.17 -6.86 -3.30
CA HIS A 73 5.89 -6.65 -2.04
C HIS A 73 7.23 -7.41 -1.88
N ASN A 74 7.58 -8.30 -2.82
CA ASN A 74 8.79 -9.13 -2.81
C ASN A 74 9.82 -8.78 -3.90
N HIS A 75 9.57 -7.80 -4.77
CA HIS A 75 10.45 -7.49 -5.91
C HIS A 75 10.98 -6.05 -5.87
N LEU A 76 10.25 -5.10 -6.45
CA LEU A 76 10.58 -3.67 -6.39
C LEU A 76 9.49 -2.94 -5.60
N ARG A 77 9.89 -2.32 -4.49
CA ARG A 77 9.02 -1.53 -3.63
C ARG A 77 9.28 -0.03 -3.82
N LEU A 78 8.30 0.80 -3.49
CA LEU A 78 8.36 2.25 -3.63
C LEU A 78 9.59 2.82 -2.93
N GLU A 79 9.93 2.28 -1.77
CA GLU A 79 11.03 2.74 -0.92
C GLU A 79 12.39 2.64 -1.63
N TYR A 80 12.56 1.63 -2.49
CA TYR A 80 13.76 1.53 -3.33
C TYR A 80 13.80 2.66 -4.35
N LEU A 81 12.67 2.94 -4.99
CA LEU A 81 12.55 4.04 -5.96
C LEU A 81 12.76 5.40 -5.30
N VAL A 82 12.28 5.59 -4.06
CA VAL A 82 12.47 6.82 -3.28
C VAL A 82 13.95 7.13 -3.11
N ARG A 83 14.74 6.13 -2.69
CA ARG A 83 16.18 6.28 -2.50
C ARG A 83 16.92 6.39 -3.82
N LEU A 84 16.54 5.58 -4.80
CA LEU A 84 17.19 5.51 -6.10
C LEU A 84 17.06 6.82 -6.89
N LEU A 85 15.85 7.33 -6.97
CA LEU A 85 15.47 8.45 -7.83
C LEU A 85 15.44 9.78 -7.07
N GLY A 86 15.65 9.77 -5.75
CA GLY A 86 15.55 10.97 -4.93
C GLY A 86 14.12 11.54 -4.90
N ILE A 87 13.11 10.67 -4.95
CA ILE A 87 11.71 11.09 -4.97
C ILE A 87 11.36 11.74 -3.65
N THR A 88 10.77 12.93 -3.72
CA THR A 88 10.34 13.69 -2.53
C THR A 88 8.82 13.76 -2.36
N SER A 89 8.06 13.20 -3.31
CA SER A 89 6.60 13.24 -3.33
C SER A 89 6.01 11.91 -3.76
N PHE A 90 5.49 11.14 -2.81
CA PHE A 90 4.90 9.83 -3.07
C PHE A 90 3.75 9.45 -2.11
N ILE A 91 3.00 8.39 -2.47
CA ILE A 91 2.05 7.67 -1.60
C ILE A 91 2.56 6.25 -1.38
N ASP A 92 2.59 5.79 -0.13
CA ASP A 92 2.92 4.40 0.24
C ASP A 92 1.70 3.70 0.88
N GLU A 93 1.38 2.50 0.39
CA GLU A 93 0.27 1.65 0.85
C GLU A 93 0.66 0.67 1.97
N SER A 94 1.94 0.63 2.37
CA SER A 94 2.48 -0.36 3.31
C SER A 94 1.65 -0.53 4.59
N LEU A 95 1.62 -1.78 5.08
CA LEU A 95 0.99 -2.14 6.34
C LEU A 95 1.89 -1.66 7.50
N ILE A 96 1.67 -0.44 7.97
CA ILE A 96 2.46 0.16 9.05
C ILE A 96 1.69 0.01 10.39
N SER A 97 2.15 -0.87 11.30
CA SER A 97 1.64 -1.04 12.68
C SER A 97 2.60 -1.83 13.61
N GLU A 98 3.91 -1.62 13.49
CA GLU A 98 4.90 -2.36 14.24
C GLU A 98 4.77 -2.14 15.76
N ASN A 99 4.35 -0.97 16.25
CA ASN A 99 4.21 -0.75 17.70
C ASN A 99 3.05 0.17 18.09
N LEU A 100 1.88 -0.43 18.37
CA LEU A 100 0.67 0.30 18.80
C LEU A 100 0.20 -0.04 20.22
N ALA A 101 0.99 -0.80 20.98
CA ALA A 101 0.60 -1.25 22.32
C ALA A 101 0.54 -0.09 23.32
N ASP A 102 1.38 0.93 23.13
CA ASP A 102 1.54 2.04 24.08
C ASP A 102 0.69 3.25 23.69
N ASN A 103 -0.46 3.37 24.34
CA ASN A 103 -1.40 4.51 24.34
C ASN A 103 -2.39 4.58 23.16
N SER A 104 -3.65 4.34 23.47
CA SER A 104 -4.77 4.39 22.52
C SER A 104 -5.07 5.82 22.05
N GLU A 105 -4.60 6.09 20.84
CA GLU A 105 -5.04 7.11 19.90
C GLU A 105 -4.78 6.55 18.49
N LEU A 106 -5.47 5.48 18.10
CA LEU A 106 -5.10 4.59 16.98
C LEU A 106 -4.69 5.37 15.72
N ARG A 107 -5.49 6.37 15.34
CA ARG A 107 -5.22 7.20 14.16
C ARG A 107 -3.95 8.04 14.31
N ALA A 108 -3.73 8.64 15.48
CA ALA A 108 -2.55 9.46 15.75
C ALA A 108 -1.29 8.59 15.83
N ALA A 109 -1.38 7.42 16.46
CA ALA A 109 -0.31 6.43 16.52
C ALA A 109 0.08 5.96 15.11
N TYR A 110 -0.90 5.53 14.31
CA TYR A 110 -0.70 5.14 12.91
C TYR A 110 -0.06 6.28 12.07
N SER A 111 -0.50 7.53 12.28
CA SER A 111 0.06 8.68 11.56
C SER A 111 1.50 9.01 11.98
N ARG A 112 1.85 8.86 13.26
CA ARG A 112 3.23 9.02 13.76
C ARG A 112 4.16 7.95 13.18
N GLU A 113 3.68 6.73 13.07
CA GLU A 113 4.46 5.62 12.53
C GLU A 113 4.75 5.81 11.04
N ILE A 114 3.75 6.21 10.25
CA ILE A 114 3.95 6.57 8.83
C ILE A 114 4.98 7.71 8.71
N ALA A 115 4.88 8.74 9.55
CA ALA A 115 5.84 9.84 9.53
C ALA A 115 7.26 9.36 9.84
N GLY A 116 7.44 8.50 10.85
CA GLY A 116 8.75 7.92 11.18
C GLY A 116 9.31 7.02 10.08
N HIS A 117 8.45 6.24 9.41
CA HIS A 117 8.84 5.46 8.24
C HIS A 117 9.36 6.38 7.12
N PHE A 118 8.66 7.48 6.81
CA PHE A 118 9.09 8.46 5.83
C PHE A 118 10.39 9.17 6.22
N GLU A 119 10.60 9.45 7.51
CA GLU A 119 11.88 9.99 8.01
C GLU A 119 13.05 9.02 7.75
N GLY A 120 12.84 7.71 7.92
CA GLY A 120 13.81 6.66 7.56
C GLY A 120 14.11 6.57 6.06
N LEU A 121 13.28 7.18 5.22
CA LEU A 121 13.50 7.34 3.78
C LEU A 121 14.11 8.71 3.42
N GLY A 122 14.43 9.54 4.42
CA GLY A 122 15.00 10.88 4.23
C GLY A 122 13.96 11.98 3.99
N LEU A 123 12.67 11.69 4.17
CA LEU A 123 11.59 12.66 4.03
C LEU A 123 11.10 13.18 5.38
N ARG A 124 10.94 14.49 5.51
CA ARG A 124 10.38 15.11 6.71
C ARG A 124 8.93 15.49 6.46
N VAL A 125 8.02 14.64 6.93
CA VAL A 125 6.57 14.91 6.84
C VAL A 125 6.03 15.08 8.26
N PRO A 126 5.40 16.21 8.60
CA PRO A 126 4.76 16.38 9.90
C PRO A 126 3.70 15.28 10.12
N PRO A 127 3.58 14.67 11.33
CA PRO A 127 2.63 13.59 11.62
C PRO A 127 1.16 13.92 11.31
N GLY A 128 0.81 15.21 11.33
CA GLY A 128 -0.53 15.68 10.98
C GLY A 128 -0.76 15.83 9.47
N GLU A 129 0.26 15.73 8.62
CA GLU A 129 0.20 16.02 7.19
C GLU A 129 0.40 14.79 6.29
N VAL A 130 0.74 13.63 6.86
CA VAL A 130 0.88 12.35 6.14
C VAL A 130 -0.35 12.00 5.30
N HIS A 131 -1.54 12.42 5.73
CA HIS A 131 -2.79 12.19 5.00
C HIS A 131 -2.90 12.97 3.68
N LYS A 132 -2.13 14.06 3.50
CA LYS A 132 -2.04 14.81 2.22
C LYS A 132 -1.28 14.01 1.15
N PHE A 133 -0.51 13.03 1.59
CA PHE A 133 0.31 12.11 0.79
C PHE A 133 -0.33 10.71 0.71
N GLY A 134 -1.65 10.62 0.93
CA GLY A 134 -2.40 9.40 0.61
C GLY A 134 -2.33 8.28 1.65
N ALA A 135 -2.07 8.57 2.93
CA ALA A 135 -2.20 7.58 3.99
C ALA A 135 -3.57 6.87 3.91
N GLU A 136 -3.54 5.56 3.64
CA GLU A 136 -4.75 4.74 3.53
C GLU A 136 -5.52 4.75 4.84
N SER A 137 -6.84 4.67 4.76
CA SER A 137 -7.68 4.55 5.96
C SER A 137 -7.32 3.27 6.73
N VAL A 138 -6.98 3.41 8.01
CA VAL A 138 -6.64 2.29 8.90
C VAL A 138 -7.79 1.28 9.05
N PHE A 139 -9.05 1.73 8.97
CA PHE A 139 -10.22 0.87 9.25
C PHE A 139 -10.45 -0.25 8.22
N PRO A 140 -10.40 -0.02 6.89
CA PRO A 140 -10.37 -1.10 5.91
C PRO A 140 -9.25 -2.13 6.14
N LYS A 141 -8.06 -1.69 6.59
CA LYS A 141 -6.92 -2.58 6.92
C LYS A 141 -7.20 -3.51 8.10
N ILE A 142 -8.07 -3.10 9.02
CA ILE A 142 -8.59 -3.96 10.10
C ILE A 142 -9.67 -4.90 9.55
N GLY A 143 -10.62 -4.34 8.82
CA GLY A 143 -11.82 -5.06 8.38
C GLY A 143 -11.53 -6.20 7.40
N ALA A 144 -10.60 -6.05 6.46
CA ALA A 144 -10.33 -7.07 5.44
C ALA A 144 -9.81 -8.42 6.00
N PRO A 145 -8.78 -8.45 6.88
CA PRO A 145 -8.23 -9.68 7.43
C PRO A 145 -9.02 -10.31 8.58
N LEU A 146 -9.74 -9.55 9.41
CA LEU A 146 -10.43 -10.11 10.58
C LEU A 146 -11.52 -11.16 10.27
N PRO A 147 -12.34 -11.06 9.20
CA PRO A 147 -13.27 -12.11 8.81
C PRO A 147 -12.58 -13.41 8.39
N VAL A 148 -11.35 -13.32 7.88
CA VAL A 148 -10.53 -14.51 7.59
C VAL A 148 -10.04 -15.12 8.89
N LEU A 149 -9.55 -14.29 9.83
CA LEU A 149 -9.13 -14.75 11.14
C LEU A 149 -10.28 -15.42 11.91
N ASP A 150 -11.46 -14.80 11.99
CA ASP A 150 -12.64 -15.40 12.67
C ASP A 150 -13.02 -16.76 12.08
N ASP A 151 -12.85 -16.94 10.77
CA ASP A 151 -13.09 -18.22 10.09
C ASP A 151 -12.03 -19.27 10.47
N LEU A 152 -10.74 -18.92 10.46
CA LEU A 152 -9.65 -19.80 10.85
C LEU A 152 -9.72 -20.21 12.33
N LEU A 153 -10.23 -19.33 13.20
CA LEU A 153 -10.41 -19.62 14.63
C LEU A 153 -11.60 -20.55 14.93
N LYS A 154 -12.49 -20.81 13.95
CA LYS A 154 -13.64 -21.73 14.14
C LYS A 154 -13.25 -23.19 14.06
N ASP A 155 -12.18 -23.51 13.36
CA ASP A 155 -11.72 -24.88 13.12
C ASP A 155 -10.27 -25.02 13.57
N THR A 156 -10.05 -25.86 14.58
CA THR A 156 -8.70 -26.16 15.09
C THR A 156 -7.79 -26.73 14.01
N ALA A 157 -8.34 -27.40 13.00
CA ALA A 157 -7.57 -27.92 11.86
C ALA A 157 -7.00 -26.80 10.95
N SER A 158 -7.55 -25.59 11.02
CA SER A 158 -7.10 -24.43 10.24
C SER A 158 -6.06 -23.55 10.97
N LEU A 159 -5.87 -23.74 12.27
CA LEU A 159 -4.87 -22.99 13.06
C LEU A 159 -3.43 -23.10 12.54
N PRO A 160 -2.97 -24.23 11.96
CA PRO A 160 -1.65 -24.29 11.33
C PRO A 160 -1.41 -23.24 10.25
N GLU A 161 -2.45 -22.72 9.57
CA GLU A 161 -2.31 -21.63 8.59
C GLU A 161 -1.85 -20.30 9.21
N LEU A 162 -2.01 -20.13 10.53
CA LEU A 162 -1.59 -18.96 11.27
C LEU A 162 -0.15 -19.06 11.80
N ARG A 163 0.49 -20.23 11.69
CA ARG A 163 1.84 -20.51 12.20
C ARG A 163 2.92 -20.19 11.18
N THR A 164 4.17 -20.12 11.65
CA THR A 164 5.34 -20.08 10.75
C THR A 164 5.30 -21.29 9.79
N GLY A 165 5.33 -21.03 8.48
CA GLY A 165 5.18 -22.05 7.43
C GLY A 165 3.77 -22.15 6.82
N GLY A 166 2.76 -21.63 7.54
CA GLY A 166 1.56 -21.11 6.90
C GLY A 166 1.91 -19.85 6.12
N ASN A 167 1.17 -19.53 5.06
CA ASN A 167 1.37 -18.29 4.28
C ASN A 167 1.47 -17.05 5.19
N TYR A 168 1.89 -15.88 4.68
CA TYR A 168 1.98 -14.59 5.42
C TYR A 168 0.69 -14.12 6.16
N ILE A 169 -0.37 -14.93 6.17
CA ILE A 169 -1.64 -14.78 6.88
C ILE A 169 -1.44 -14.63 8.39
N GLY A 170 -0.58 -15.43 9.03
CA GLY A 170 -0.38 -15.35 10.49
C GLY A 170 0.15 -13.99 10.97
N ILE A 171 1.08 -13.40 10.23
CA ILE A 171 1.60 -12.05 10.48
C ILE A 171 0.50 -11.01 10.22
N THR A 172 -0.22 -11.14 9.10
CA THR A 172 -1.31 -10.22 8.71
C THR A 172 -2.44 -10.21 9.75
N ALA A 173 -2.79 -11.39 10.28
CA ALA A 173 -3.80 -11.55 11.32
C ALA A 173 -3.38 -10.88 12.64
N ARG A 174 -2.13 -11.08 13.08
CA ARG A 174 -1.56 -10.41 14.26
C ARG A 174 -1.56 -8.90 14.12
N TYR A 175 -1.18 -8.39 12.95
CA TYR A 175 -1.23 -6.97 12.61
C TYR A 175 -2.66 -6.40 12.75
N ALA A 176 -3.63 -7.05 12.10
CA ALA A 176 -5.02 -6.63 12.14
C ALA A 176 -5.61 -6.64 13.56
N LEU A 177 -5.23 -7.65 14.34
CA LEU A 177 -5.67 -7.80 15.72
C LEU A 177 -5.12 -6.69 16.63
N ALA A 178 -3.85 -6.30 16.46
CA ALA A 178 -3.26 -5.18 17.18
C ALA A 178 -3.98 -3.85 16.86
N LEU A 179 -4.28 -3.59 15.59
CA LEU A 179 -5.06 -2.41 15.18
C LEU A 179 -6.49 -2.44 15.72
N ALA A 180 -7.14 -3.60 15.67
CA ALA A 180 -8.48 -3.81 16.21
C ALA A 180 -8.52 -3.54 17.72
N TRP A 181 -7.48 -3.96 18.44
CA TRP A 181 -7.35 -3.72 19.86
C TRP A 181 -7.16 -2.23 20.17
N GLY A 182 -6.29 -1.53 19.42
CA GLY A 182 -6.17 -0.07 19.52
C GLY A 182 -7.50 0.64 19.26
N TYR A 183 -8.28 0.18 18.26
CA TYR A 183 -9.62 0.69 17.98
C TYR A 183 -10.59 0.47 19.16
N ALA A 184 -10.56 -0.70 19.79
CA ALA A 184 -11.38 -1.00 20.96
C ALA A 184 -11.00 -0.14 22.17
N LYS A 185 -9.70 0.05 22.44
CA LYS A 185 -9.21 0.96 23.49
C LYS A 185 -9.69 2.40 23.27
N ASP A 186 -9.66 2.90 22.03
CA ASP A 186 -10.19 4.22 21.68
C ASP A 186 -11.70 4.34 21.99
N ILE A 187 -12.49 3.32 21.64
CA ILE A 187 -13.93 3.27 21.97
C ILE A 187 -14.16 3.26 23.48
N VAL A 188 -13.44 2.40 24.22
CA VAL A 188 -13.55 2.27 25.68
C VAL A 188 -13.23 3.61 26.36
N ALA A 189 -12.19 4.30 25.90
CA ALA A 189 -11.78 5.61 26.39
C ALA A 189 -12.69 6.77 25.94
N GLY A 190 -13.70 6.52 25.10
CA GLY A 190 -14.56 7.57 24.53
C GLY A 190 -13.85 8.48 23.52
N ARG A 191 -12.68 8.08 23.03
CA ARG A 191 -11.83 8.83 22.09
C ARG A 191 -12.19 8.49 20.64
N GLN A 192 -13.50 8.53 20.32
CA GLN A 192 -13.92 8.22 18.95
C GLN A 192 -13.16 9.08 17.95
N SER A 193 -12.54 8.41 16.99
CA SER A 193 -11.74 8.99 15.92
C SER A 193 -12.58 9.88 14.99
N VAL A 194 -12.82 11.12 15.41
CA VAL A 194 -13.47 12.15 14.59
C VAL A 194 -12.53 13.36 14.50
N VAL A 195 -11.79 13.44 13.40
CA VAL A 195 -11.44 14.73 12.81
C VAL A 195 -12.46 14.99 11.72
N ILE A 196 -13.66 15.33 12.15
CA ILE A 196 -14.40 16.44 11.55
C ILE A 196 -14.74 17.27 12.78
N LYS A 197 -14.13 18.45 12.88
CA LYS A 197 -14.22 19.33 14.03
C LYS A 197 -15.65 19.36 14.63
N ASP A 198 -15.68 19.20 15.95
CA ASP A 198 -16.71 19.75 16.84
C ASP A 198 -17.97 18.96 17.22
N LEU A 199 -18.02 17.62 17.17
CA LEU A 199 -19.00 16.88 18.00
C LEU A 199 -18.50 15.46 18.38
N PRO A 200 -18.57 15.04 19.67
CA PRO A 200 -18.57 13.63 20.03
C PRO A 200 -19.72 12.96 19.29
N LYS A 201 -19.43 12.01 18.41
CA LYS A 201 -20.50 11.18 17.86
C LYS A 201 -20.95 10.20 18.95
N PRO A 202 -22.27 9.95 19.09
CA PRO A 202 -22.75 8.88 19.95
C PRO A 202 -22.12 7.56 19.49
N VAL A 203 -21.68 6.74 20.45
CA VAL A 203 -21.26 5.36 20.20
C VAL A 203 -22.42 4.63 19.53
N THR A 204 -22.19 4.09 18.33
CA THR A 204 -23.22 3.28 17.66
C THR A 204 -23.45 1.98 18.44
N ASP A 205 -24.62 1.35 18.30
CA ASP A 205 -24.90 0.07 18.97
C ASP A 205 -23.82 -0.99 18.69
N ALA A 206 -23.26 -1.01 17.47
CA ALA A 206 -22.18 -1.91 17.10
C ALA A 206 -20.84 -1.55 17.77
N GLU A 207 -20.55 -0.28 18.00
CA GLU A 207 -19.37 0.13 18.78
C GLU A 207 -19.57 -0.12 20.29
N ALA A 208 -20.82 -0.07 20.78
CA ALA A 208 -21.15 -0.44 22.15
C ALA A 208 -20.92 -1.94 22.40
N GLU A 209 -21.21 -2.79 21.41
CA GLU A 209 -20.86 -4.22 21.42
C GLU A 209 -19.34 -4.43 21.52
N VAL A 210 -18.55 -3.73 20.69
CA VAL A 210 -17.07 -3.78 20.77
C VAL A 210 -16.59 -3.41 22.18
N LYS A 211 -17.14 -2.34 22.75
CA LYS A 211 -16.82 -1.91 24.12
C LYS A 211 -17.14 -3.00 25.14
N GLY A 212 -18.31 -3.62 25.06
CA GLY A 212 -18.75 -4.67 25.96
C GLY A 212 -17.81 -5.89 25.93
N VAL A 213 -17.51 -6.39 24.73
CA VAL A 213 -16.62 -7.55 24.53
C VAL A 213 -15.19 -7.24 24.99
N ALA A 214 -14.66 -6.06 24.65
CA ALA A 214 -13.32 -5.67 25.06
C ALA A 214 -13.19 -5.57 26.58
N LEU A 215 -14.19 -5.03 27.29
CA LEU A 215 -14.19 -4.97 28.74
C LEU A 215 -14.36 -6.34 29.39
N ALA A 216 -15.18 -7.23 28.81
CA ALA A 216 -15.40 -8.57 29.34
C ALA A 216 -14.13 -9.45 29.29
N HIS A 217 -13.29 -9.25 28.28
CA HIS A 217 -12.09 -10.05 28.03
C HIS A 217 -10.78 -9.27 28.14
N TRP A 218 -10.79 -8.12 28.82
CA TRP A 218 -9.70 -7.14 28.76
C TRP A 218 -8.34 -7.75 29.06
N ASP A 219 -8.17 -8.39 30.22
CA ASP A 219 -6.88 -8.93 30.64
C ASP A 219 -6.41 -10.07 29.73
N VAL A 220 -7.34 -10.88 29.23
CA VAL A 220 -7.03 -12.01 28.33
C VAL A 220 -6.54 -11.50 26.98
N LEU A 221 -7.26 -10.54 26.40
CA LEU A 221 -6.94 -9.97 25.09
C LEU A 221 -5.72 -9.05 25.16
N GLU A 222 -5.57 -8.23 26.19
CA GLU A 222 -4.38 -7.38 26.39
C GLU A 222 -3.14 -8.25 26.42
N ASN A 223 -3.06 -9.22 27.33
CA ASN A 223 -1.87 -10.06 27.51
C ASN A 223 -1.52 -10.86 26.26
N LEU A 224 -2.51 -11.34 25.51
CA LEU A 224 -2.26 -12.04 24.26
C LEU A 224 -1.79 -11.06 23.17
N ILE A 225 -2.53 -10.00 22.91
CA ILE A 225 -2.30 -9.13 21.74
C ILE A 225 -1.02 -8.32 21.89
N THR A 226 -0.74 -7.78 23.08
CA THR A 226 0.50 -7.02 23.33
C THR A 226 1.70 -7.92 23.60
N GLY A 227 1.47 -9.19 23.94
CA GLY A 227 2.52 -10.18 24.18
C GLY A 227 3.13 -10.78 22.91
N ILE A 228 2.52 -10.61 21.74
CA ILE A 228 3.04 -11.15 20.48
C ILE A 228 4.08 -10.18 19.88
N PRO A 229 5.33 -10.61 19.64
CA PRO A 229 6.35 -9.76 19.03
C PRO A 229 5.97 -9.25 17.64
N VAL A 230 6.59 -8.15 17.23
CA VAL A 230 6.46 -7.61 15.87
C VAL A 230 7.02 -8.63 14.87
N GLY A 231 6.32 -8.83 13.75
CA GLY A 231 6.71 -9.79 12.72
C GLY A 231 6.47 -11.26 13.08
N ALA A 232 6.02 -11.57 14.31
CA ALA A 232 5.67 -12.92 14.71
C ALA A 232 4.32 -13.37 14.13
N TYR A 233 4.20 -14.67 13.90
CA TYR A 233 2.99 -15.32 13.43
C TYR A 233 2.02 -15.55 14.60
N LEU A 234 0.75 -15.13 14.45
CA LEU A 234 -0.27 -15.28 15.51
C LEU A 234 -0.39 -16.73 16.02
N GLY A 235 -0.37 -17.70 15.12
CA GLY A 235 -0.58 -19.11 15.43
C GLY A 235 0.56 -19.73 16.24
N ASP A 236 1.76 -19.13 16.26
CA ASP A 236 2.88 -19.59 17.07
C ASP A 236 2.68 -19.27 18.55
N HIS A 237 1.73 -18.38 18.86
CA HIS A 237 1.37 -17.95 20.21
C HIS A 237 0.00 -18.47 20.68
N LEU A 238 -0.61 -19.37 19.88
CA LEU A 238 -1.88 -20.04 20.17
C LEU A 238 -1.70 -21.56 20.15
N ALA A 239 -2.06 -22.21 21.25
CA ALA A 239 -2.24 -23.66 21.26
C ALA A 239 -3.47 -24.06 20.41
N ASP A 240 -3.55 -25.32 19.99
CA ASP A 240 -4.69 -25.78 19.16
C ASP A 240 -6.01 -25.75 19.94
N ASP A 241 -5.97 -25.92 21.26
CA ASP A 241 -7.08 -25.90 22.21
C ASP A 241 -7.06 -24.66 23.13
N ASP A 242 -6.40 -23.59 22.68
CA ASP A 242 -6.16 -22.41 23.50
C ASP A 242 -7.47 -21.81 24.05
N ALA A 243 -7.59 -21.74 25.38
CA ALA A 243 -8.77 -21.23 26.07
C ALA A 243 -9.09 -19.76 25.75
N ARG A 244 -8.15 -19.03 25.10
CA ARG A 244 -8.32 -17.64 24.66
C ARG A 244 -9.04 -17.53 23.31
N ILE A 245 -9.15 -18.61 22.54
CA ILE A 245 -9.80 -18.62 21.20
C ILE A 245 -11.25 -18.11 21.25
N PRO A 246 -12.12 -18.52 22.20
CA PRO A 246 -13.48 -18.00 22.29
C PRO A 246 -13.53 -16.46 22.46
N ALA A 247 -12.69 -15.91 23.33
CA ALA A 247 -12.60 -14.47 23.56
C ALA A 247 -12.11 -13.72 22.29
N LEU A 248 -11.09 -14.26 21.61
CA LEU A 248 -10.63 -13.72 20.32
C LEU A 248 -11.72 -13.69 19.26
N ARG A 249 -12.53 -14.76 19.17
CA ARG A 249 -13.61 -14.85 18.19
C ARG A 249 -14.72 -13.85 18.47
N GLU A 250 -15.16 -13.75 19.72
CA GLU A 250 -16.16 -12.76 20.12
C GLU A 250 -15.66 -11.34 19.82
N PHE A 251 -14.39 -11.06 20.11
CA PHE A 251 -13.75 -9.80 19.80
C PHE A 251 -13.69 -9.50 18.30
N CYS A 252 -13.22 -10.46 17.50
CA CYS A 252 -13.16 -10.31 16.04
C CYS A 252 -14.55 -10.07 15.45
N ALA A 253 -15.57 -10.80 15.89
CA ALA A 253 -16.94 -10.65 15.42
C ALA A 253 -17.52 -9.26 15.75
N ALA A 254 -17.32 -8.77 16.98
CA ALA A 254 -17.78 -7.45 17.39
C ALA A 254 -17.09 -6.34 16.57
N VAL A 255 -15.77 -6.41 16.39
CA VAL A 255 -15.02 -5.44 15.59
C VAL A 255 -15.47 -5.47 14.12
N VAL A 256 -15.61 -6.66 13.53
CA VAL A 256 -16.10 -6.83 12.15
C VAL A 256 -17.51 -6.25 11.99
N ASN A 257 -18.41 -6.46 12.95
CA ASN A 257 -19.74 -5.86 12.94
C ASN A 257 -19.65 -4.32 12.93
N ALA A 258 -18.91 -3.74 13.88
CA ALA A 258 -18.74 -2.28 13.98
C ALA A 258 -18.12 -1.67 12.71
N LEU A 259 -17.09 -2.32 12.15
CA LEU A 259 -16.45 -1.85 10.93
C LEU A 259 -17.36 -1.99 9.71
N SER A 260 -18.22 -3.02 9.64
CA SER A 260 -19.19 -3.14 8.55
C SER A 260 -20.22 -2.00 8.56
N VAL A 261 -20.70 -1.61 9.75
CA VAL A 261 -21.57 -0.44 9.94
C VAL A 261 -20.83 0.84 9.58
N ARG A 262 -19.56 0.96 9.98
CA ARG A 262 -18.72 2.12 9.63
C ARG A 262 -18.50 2.26 8.13
N ALA A 263 -18.25 1.16 7.43
CA ALA A 263 -17.94 1.15 5.99
C ALA A 263 -19.06 1.80 5.16
N VAL A 264 -20.30 1.40 5.39
CA VAL A 264 -21.47 1.92 4.64
C VAL A 264 -21.85 3.35 5.05
N ASN A 265 -21.35 3.83 6.19
CA ASN A 265 -21.61 5.18 6.72
C ASN A 265 -20.38 6.11 6.63
N ASP A 266 -19.33 5.74 5.89
CA ASP A 266 -18.09 6.49 5.86
C ASP A 266 -18.19 7.79 5.05
N VAL A 267 -18.50 8.89 5.73
CA VAL A 267 -18.68 10.23 5.15
C VAL A 267 -17.46 10.81 4.44
N ARG A 268 -16.28 10.18 4.58
CA ARG A 268 -15.06 10.58 3.85
C ARG A 268 -15.11 10.15 2.38
N LEU A 269 -15.98 9.20 2.05
CA LEU A 269 -16.21 8.75 0.68
C LEU A 269 -17.33 9.57 0.02
N SER A 270 -17.26 9.68 -1.31
CA SER A 270 -18.33 10.28 -2.10
C SER A 270 -19.65 9.54 -1.90
N LEU A 271 -20.77 10.22 -2.16
CA LEU A 271 -22.10 9.59 -2.06
C LEU A 271 -22.21 8.35 -2.95
N THR A 272 -21.71 8.43 -4.18
CA THR A 272 -21.67 7.32 -5.14
C THR A 272 -20.85 6.14 -4.59
N ALA A 273 -19.64 6.40 -4.08
CA ALA A 273 -18.80 5.34 -3.51
C ALA A 273 -19.47 4.68 -2.29
N ARG A 274 -20.19 5.44 -1.45
CA ARG A 274 -20.97 4.86 -0.34
C ARG A 274 -22.16 4.02 -0.81
N GLN A 275 -22.83 4.40 -1.90
CA GLN A 275 -23.94 3.64 -2.45
C GLN A 275 -23.51 2.27 -3.01
N ASP A 276 -22.26 2.16 -3.47
CA ASP A 276 -21.66 0.90 -3.92
C ASP A 276 -21.26 0.00 -2.73
N LEU A 277 -21.00 0.57 -1.55
CA LEU A 277 -20.77 -0.15 -0.31
C LEU A 277 -22.11 -0.55 0.33
N LYS A 278 -22.70 -1.63 -0.18
CA LYS A 278 -23.94 -2.19 0.38
C LYS A 278 -23.64 -3.03 1.61
N GLN A 279 -24.45 -2.88 2.65
CA GLN A 279 -24.39 -3.78 3.80
C GLN A 279 -24.76 -5.20 3.33
N PRO A 280 -23.89 -6.20 3.54
CA PRO A 280 -24.15 -7.53 3.03
C PRO A 280 -25.30 -8.18 3.80
N SER A 281 -26.21 -8.84 3.06
CA SER A 281 -27.36 -9.55 3.64
C SER A 281 -26.94 -10.79 4.43
N ALA A 282 -25.83 -11.42 4.06
CA ALA A 282 -25.18 -12.48 4.83
C ALA A 282 -23.91 -11.96 5.49
N ARG A 283 -23.68 -12.32 6.76
CA ARG A 283 -22.47 -11.95 7.53
C ARG A 283 -21.49 -13.13 7.59
N ASN A 284 -20.97 -13.55 6.44
CA ASN A 284 -19.94 -14.59 6.35
C ASN A 284 -18.63 -14.02 5.81
N LYS A 285 -17.54 -14.78 5.93
CA LYS A 285 -16.20 -14.39 5.47
C LYS A 285 -16.21 -13.78 4.08
N THR A 286 -16.80 -14.48 3.11
CA THR A 286 -16.80 -14.07 1.69
C THR A 286 -17.48 -12.71 1.48
N THR A 287 -18.65 -12.49 2.07
CA THR A 287 -19.40 -11.24 1.88
C THR A 287 -18.77 -10.07 2.64
N LEU A 288 -18.27 -10.32 3.85
CA LEU A 288 -17.60 -9.30 4.68
C LEU A 288 -16.25 -8.90 4.08
N SER A 289 -15.41 -9.86 3.67
CA SER A 289 -14.16 -9.55 2.97
C SER A 289 -14.42 -8.75 1.71
N ARG A 290 -15.47 -9.06 0.93
CA ARG A 290 -15.82 -8.25 -0.26
C ARG A 290 -16.20 -6.81 0.11
N LEU A 291 -16.99 -6.61 1.16
CA LEU A 291 -17.33 -5.26 1.64
C LEU A 291 -16.06 -4.47 2.00
N PHE A 292 -15.16 -5.08 2.78
CA PHE A 292 -13.96 -4.38 3.24
C PHE A 292 -12.95 -4.13 2.13
N LEU A 293 -12.81 -5.05 1.18
CA LEU A 293 -12.01 -4.85 -0.03
C LEU A 293 -12.58 -3.71 -0.87
N ALA A 294 -13.90 -3.66 -1.09
CA ALA A 294 -14.54 -2.56 -1.80
C ALA A 294 -14.38 -1.23 -1.06
N TRP A 295 -14.49 -1.23 0.27
CA TRP A 295 -14.30 -0.04 1.11
C TRP A 295 -12.87 0.48 1.01
N ARG A 296 -11.89 -0.42 1.04
CA ARG A 296 -10.48 -0.14 0.81
C ARG A 296 -10.27 0.50 -0.56
N ASP A 297 -10.73 -0.14 -1.63
CA ASP A 297 -10.55 0.35 -3.01
C ASP A 297 -11.19 1.74 -3.21
N ALA A 298 -12.33 2.01 -2.56
CA ALA A 298 -12.97 3.32 -2.61
C ALA A 298 -12.11 4.43 -1.95
N HIS A 299 -11.49 4.13 -0.81
CA HIS A 299 -10.53 5.04 -0.17
C HIS A 299 -9.28 5.23 -1.04
N LEU A 300 -8.76 4.16 -1.63
CA LEU A 300 -7.60 4.23 -2.52
C LEU A 300 -7.88 5.09 -3.74
N ALA A 301 -9.02 4.91 -4.40
CA ALA A 301 -9.43 5.75 -5.52
C ALA A 301 -9.51 7.24 -5.12
N ASN A 302 -10.08 7.53 -3.94
CA ASN A 302 -10.15 8.90 -3.44
C ASN A 302 -8.76 9.48 -3.12
N ASN A 303 -7.87 8.69 -2.51
CA ASN A 303 -6.49 9.09 -2.22
C ASN A 303 -5.70 9.35 -3.50
N LEU A 304 -5.85 8.51 -4.52
CA LEU A 304 -5.23 8.70 -5.83
C LEU A 304 -5.67 10.03 -6.46
N LEU A 305 -6.97 10.33 -6.41
CA LEU A 305 -7.51 11.60 -6.93
C LEU A 305 -6.98 12.82 -6.16
N ILE A 306 -6.86 12.73 -4.84
CA ILE A 306 -6.28 13.80 -4.01
C ILE A 306 -4.81 14.00 -4.36
N ALA A 307 -4.04 12.92 -4.45
CA ALA A 307 -2.63 12.95 -4.78
C ALA A 307 -2.37 13.52 -6.17
N PHE A 308 -3.17 13.10 -7.16
CA PHE A 308 -3.14 13.67 -8.50
C PHE A 308 -3.40 15.19 -8.49
N ARG A 309 -4.43 15.65 -7.76
CA ARG A 309 -4.72 17.10 -7.60
C ARG A 309 -3.60 17.86 -6.89
N ASN A 310 -2.94 17.21 -5.94
CA ASN A 310 -1.80 17.76 -5.20
C ASN A 310 -0.48 17.65 -5.97
N ARG A 311 -0.50 17.15 -7.22
CA ARG A 311 0.69 16.94 -8.06
C ARG A 311 1.74 16.04 -7.42
N VAL A 312 1.28 15.03 -6.67
CA VAL A 312 2.14 13.94 -6.23
C VAL A 312 2.65 13.19 -7.46
N ARG A 313 3.93 12.85 -7.45
CA ARG A 313 4.63 12.29 -8.63
C ARG A 313 4.60 10.77 -8.68
N TYR A 314 4.51 10.12 -7.51
CA TYR A 314 4.58 8.66 -7.41
C TYR A 314 3.52 8.10 -6.46
N ALA A 315 2.98 6.92 -6.77
CA ALA A 315 2.13 6.17 -5.84
C ALA A 315 2.47 4.69 -5.97
N GLY A 316 2.93 4.08 -4.89
CA GLY A 316 3.11 2.63 -4.81
C GLY A 316 1.80 1.98 -4.42
N MET A 317 1.38 0.96 -5.19
CA MET A 317 0.13 0.24 -4.95
C MET A 317 0.29 -1.25 -5.23
N GLY A 318 -0.45 -2.09 -4.51
CA GLY A 318 -0.47 -3.52 -4.86
C GLY A 318 -1.00 -3.76 -6.29
N ALA A 319 -0.40 -4.67 -7.06
CA ALA A 319 -0.81 -4.93 -8.45
C ALA A 319 -2.31 -5.22 -8.64
N HIS A 320 -2.95 -5.91 -7.68
CA HIS A 320 -4.40 -6.16 -7.71
C HIS A 320 -5.24 -4.88 -7.56
N HIS A 321 -4.75 -3.90 -6.80
CA HIS A 321 -5.39 -2.60 -6.66
C HIS A 321 -5.37 -1.83 -7.96
N VAL A 322 -4.21 -1.76 -8.59
CA VAL A 322 -4.03 -1.09 -9.88
C VAL A 322 -4.98 -1.70 -10.92
N ALA A 323 -5.02 -3.03 -11.05
CA ALA A 323 -5.95 -3.71 -11.96
C ALA A 323 -7.42 -3.36 -11.67
N THR A 324 -7.80 -3.30 -10.40
CA THR A 324 -9.16 -2.90 -9.98
C THR A 324 -9.47 -1.46 -10.34
N LEU A 325 -8.55 -0.52 -10.12
CA LEU A 325 -8.76 0.90 -10.45
C LEU A 325 -8.86 1.09 -11.97
N ILE A 326 -8.04 0.40 -12.76
CA ILE A 326 -8.10 0.44 -14.23
C ILE A 326 -9.45 -0.10 -14.73
N SER A 327 -9.83 -1.31 -14.30
CA SER A 327 -11.10 -1.94 -14.75
C SER A 327 -12.33 -1.10 -14.42
N LYS A 328 -12.30 -0.37 -13.31
CA LYS A 328 -13.37 0.54 -12.88
C LYS A 328 -13.25 1.96 -13.47
N LYS A 329 -12.23 2.24 -14.29
CA LYS A 329 -11.95 3.57 -14.87
C LYS A 329 -11.81 4.66 -13.80
N LEU A 330 -11.18 4.32 -12.68
CA LEU A 330 -10.93 5.22 -11.54
C LEU A 330 -9.54 5.86 -11.57
N VAL A 331 -8.70 5.47 -12.53
CA VAL A 331 -7.40 6.10 -12.79
C VAL A 331 -7.61 7.29 -13.74
N PRO A 332 -7.20 8.52 -13.37
CA PRO A 332 -7.24 9.67 -14.28
C PRO A 332 -6.43 9.42 -15.57
N ALA A 333 -6.85 10.03 -16.68
CA ALA A 333 -6.24 9.79 -18.00
C ALA A 333 -4.75 10.17 -18.07
N ASP A 334 -4.30 11.13 -17.26
CA ASP A 334 -2.92 11.63 -17.23
C ASP A 334 -2.04 10.92 -16.19
N VAL A 335 -2.49 9.75 -15.69
CA VAL A 335 -1.69 8.89 -14.82
C VAL A 335 -1.03 7.81 -15.65
N ALA A 336 0.29 7.72 -15.57
CA ALA A 336 1.04 6.63 -16.16
C ALA A 336 1.09 5.45 -15.19
N VAL A 337 0.69 4.28 -15.66
CA VAL A 337 0.67 3.07 -14.85
C VAL A 337 1.81 2.15 -15.26
N TYR A 338 2.59 1.71 -14.28
CA TYR A 338 3.70 0.78 -14.45
C TYR A 338 3.42 -0.46 -13.62
N ASP A 339 3.38 -1.61 -14.25
CA ASP A 339 3.26 -2.90 -13.57
C ASP A 339 4.66 -3.48 -13.39
N LEU A 340 5.08 -3.70 -12.14
CA LEU A 340 6.41 -4.19 -11.81
C LEU A 340 6.39 -5.65 -11.35
N ARG A 341 5.39 -6.43 -11.78
CA ARG A 341 5.37 -7.89 -11.59
C ARG A 341 6.52 -8.55 -12.36
N PRO A 342 6.98 -9.74 -11.94
CA PRO A 342 8.13 -10.41 -12.52
C PRO A 342 7.94 -10.79 -13.99
N ALA A 343 6.72 -10.92 -14.50
CA ALA A 343 6.51 -11.07 -15.94
C ALA A 343 7.00 -9.84 -16.72
N ASP A 344 6.80 -8.64 -16.18
CA ASP A 344 7.24 -7.37 -16.78
C ASP A 344 8.69 -7.01 -16.36
N ALA A 345 9.18 -7.48 -15.20
CA ALA A 345 10.58 -7.35 -14.80
C ALA A 345 11.50 -8.33 -15.57
N GLU A 346 11.02 -9.54 -15.86
CA GLU A 346 11.63 -10.45 -16.83
C GLU A 346 11.39 -9.97 -18.26
N GLU A 347 10.34 -9.22 -18.61
CA GLU A 347 10.22 -8.58 -19.93
C GLU A 347 11.19 -7.39 -20.07
N LEU A 348 11.37 -6.58 -19.03
CA LEU A 348 12.40 -5.53 -18.93
C LEU A 348 13.83 -6.10 -18.93
N ALA A 349 14.04 -7.27 -18.31
CA ALA A 349 15.33 -7.98 -18.27
C ALA A 349 15.56 -8.91 -19.48
N SER A 350 14.51 -9.38 -20.16
CA SER A 350 14.62 -10.22 -21.37
C SER A 350 14.67 -9.39 -22.66
N LEU A 351 14.17 -8.14 -22.61
CA LEU A 351 14.52 -7.08 -23.56
C LEU A 351 16.04 -6.79 -23.59
N HIS A 352 16.80 -7.20 -22.55
CA HIS A 352 18.26 -7.07 -22.51
C HIS A 352 19.01 -8.19 -23.23
N THR A 353 18.37 -9.29 -23.64
CA THR A 353 19.11 -10.44 -24.21
C THR A 353 18.66 -10.91 -25.59
N ALA A 354 17.46 -10.59 -26.05
CA ALA A 354 16.96 -11.14 -27.32
C ALA A 354 16.48 -10.04 -28.27
N THR A 355 17.44 -9.44 -28.96
CA THR A 355 17.33 -8.96 -30.35
C THR A 355 16.09 -8.13 -30.76
N THR A 356 16.40 -7.02 -31.43
CA THR A 356 15.61 -6.34 -32.47
C THR A 356 14.71 -5.19 -32.02
N LEU A 357 15.32 -4.00 -32.08
CA LEU A 357 14.78 -2.65 -32.32
C LEU A 357 13.59 -2.51 -33.32
N GLN A 358 13.10 -3.60 -33.89
CA GLN A 358 12.17 -3.63 -35.02
C GLN A 358 10.71 -3.89 -34.58
N SER A 359 10.47 -4.48 -33.39
CA SER A 359 9.11 -4.66 -32.85
C SER A 359 8.52 -3.39 -32.23
N MET A 360 9.34 -2.44 -31.77
CA MET A 360 8.89 -1.20 -31.14
C MET A 360 8.27 -0.19 -32.13
N ILE A 361 8.61 -0.29 -33.42
CA ILE A 361 7.98 0.53 -34.48
C ILE A 361 6.59 -0.03 -34.85
N GLU A 362 6.38 -1.34 -34.76
CA GLU A 362 5.13 -1.97 -35.21
C GLU A 362 4.06 -2.05 -34.10
N HIS A 363 4.44 -2.21 -32.82
CA HIS A 363 3.44 -2.33 -31.74
C HIS A 363 2.77 -1.00 -31.34
N THR A 364 3.39 0.14 -31.67
CA THR A 364 2.78 1.47 -31.44
C THR A 364 1.74 1.82 -32.52
N ALA A 365 1.70 1.07 -33.64
CA ALA A 365 0.71 1.27 -34.70
C ALA A 365 -0.59 0.46 -34.47
N THR A 366 -0.53 -0.70 -33.80
CA THR A 366 -1.69 -1.60 -33.68
C THR A 366 -2.66 -1.22 -32.54
N LEU A 367 -2.20 -0.52 -31.50
CA LEU A 367 -3.08 -0.04 -30.41
C LEU A 367 -3.73 1.34 -30.69
N ARG A 368 -3.39 1.98 -31.82
CA ARG A 368 -4.10 3.18 -32.33
C ARG A 368 -5.12 2.87 -33.42
N SER A 369 -5.23 1.61 -33.88
CA SER A 369 -6.22 1.21 -34.90
C SER A 369 -7.40 0.40 -34.35
N MET A 370 -7.57 0.33 -33.02
CA MET A 370 -8.72 -0.34 -32.37
C MET A 370 -9.49 0.57 -31.40
N ALA A 371 -9.42 1.90 -31.58
CA ALA A 371 -10.29 2.88 -30.93
C ALA A 371 -11.00 3.73 -31.98
#